data_AF-W4PHG3-F1
#
_entry.id   AF-W4PHG3-F1
#
_cell.length_a   1.000
_cell.length_b   1.000
_cell.length_c   1.000
_cell.angle_alpha   90.00
_cell.angle_beta   90.00
_cell.angle_gamma   90.00
#
_symmetry.space_group_name_H-M   'P 1'
#
loop_
_entity.id
_entity.type
_entity.pdbx_description
1 polymer ?
#
loop_
_entity_poly.entity_id
_entity_poly.type
_entity_poly.pdbx_seq_one_letter_code
_entity_poly.pdbx_strand_id
1 'polypeptide(L)'
;MVALNVLYDVGARDEHPDHTGFAHLFEHLMFGGSLHIPDYDTPLQLAGGENNAWTNNDITNYYLTVPRQNAEIGFWLESDRMLSLNFSERS
;
A
#
# COMPACT_ATOMS: atom_id res chain seq x y z
N MET A 1 -6.67 -4.80 18.26
CA MET A 1 -6.12 -4.49 16.93
C MET A 1 -5.02 -5.47 16.60
N VAL A 2 -4.84 -5.77 15.33
CA VAL A 2 -3.65 -6.42 14.77
C VAL A 2 -3.05 -5.47 13.73
N ALA A 3 -1.74 -5.58 13.51
CA ALA A 3 -1.02 -4.80 12.51
C ALA A 3 -0.41 -5.74 11.48
N LEU A 4 -0.56 -5.39 10.20
CA LEU A 4 0.11 -6.06 9.09
C LEU A 4 1.13 -5.08 8.52
N ASN A 5 2.36 -5.53 8.28
CA ASN A 5 3.41 -4.74 7.66
C ASN A 5 3.97 -5.54 6.49
N VAL A 6 4.02 -4.92 5.31
CA VAL A 6 4.60 -5.45 4.08
C VAL A 6 5.81 -4.59 3.75
N LEU A 7 6.99 -5.12 4.05
CA LEU A 7 8.26 -4.42 3.86
C LEU A 7 8.95 -4.92 2.59
N TYR A 8 9.37 -3.98 1.75
CA TYR A 8 10.20 -4.24 0.58
C TYR A 8 11.60 -3.69 0.82
N ASP A 9 12.62 -4.48 0.47
CA ASP A 9 14.04 -4.10 0.44
C ASP A 9 14.35 -3.29 -0.83
N VAL A 10 13.61 -2.19 -0.99
CA VAL A 10 13.70 -1.23 -2.09
C VAL A 10 13.38 0.14 -1.54
N GLY A 11 14.19 1.15 -1.86
CA GLY A 11 13.94 2.54 -1.50
C GLY A 11 14.51 3.53 -2.54
N ALA A 12 14.66 4.79 -2.13
CA ALA A 12 15.15 5.85 -3.02
C ALA A 12 16.57 5.59 -3.58
N ARG A 13 17.38 4.77 -2.90
CA ARG A 13 18.75 4.41 -3.36
C ARG A 13 18.72 3.48 -4.57
N ASP A 14 17.66 2.72 -4.76
CA ASP A 14 17.54 1.72 -5.82
C ASP A 14 16.94 2.30 -7.12
N GLU A 15 16.65 3.60 -7.12
CA GLU A 15 16.10 4.31 -8.27
C GLU A 15 17.12 4.47 -9.40
N HIS A 16 16.62 4.48 -10.63
CA HIS A 16 17.45 4.82 -11.78
C HIS A 16 17.84 6.32 -11.71
N PRO A 17 19.10 6.71 -12.00
CA PRO A 17 19.54 8.10 -11.89
C PRO A 17 18.72 9.11 -12.70
N ASP A 18 18.14 8.67 -13.82
CA ASP A 18 17.27 9.50 -14.68
C ASP A 18 15.78 9.48 -14.27
N HIS A 19 15.41 8.66 -13.27
CA HIS A 19 14.03 8.45 -12.81
C HIS A 19 13.95 8.48 -11.27
N THR A 20 14.30 9.63 -10.69
CA THR A 20 14.27 9.85 -9.25
C THR A 20 12.87 10.14 -8.72
N GLY A 21 12.59 9.74 -7.47
CA GLY A 21 11.31 9.94 -6.79
C GLY A 21 10.26 8.89 -7.09
N PHE A 22 10.61 7.84 -7.85
CA PHE A 22 9.69 6.78 -8.25
C PHE A 22 9.28 5.91 -7.07
N ALA A 23 10.19 5.58 -6.14
CA ALA A 23 9.87 4.76 -4.98
C ALA A 23 8.77 5.44 -4.14
N HIS A 24 8.92 6.74 -3.87
CA HIS A 24 7.92 7.53 -3.17
C HIS A 24 6.66 7.76 -4.03
N LEU A 25 6.78 7.96 -5.34
CA LEU A 25 5.62 8.09 -6.23
C LEU A 25 4.75 6.82 -6.19
N PHE A 26 5.35 5.64 -6.35
CA PHE A 26 4.61 4.38 -6.30
C PHE A 26 4.00 4.15 -4.92
N GLU A 27 4.65 4.57 -3.83
CA GLU A 27 4.05 4.56 -2.49
C GLU A 27 2.70 5.30 -2.48
N HIS A 28 2.64 6.52 -3.04
CA HIS A 28 1.39 7.29 -3.12
C HIS A 28 0.35 6.64 -4.03
N LEU A 29 0.77 6.16 -5.22
CA LEU A 29 -0.15 5.53 -6.16
C LEU A 29 -0.84 4.28 -5.60
N MET A 30 -0.17 3.59 -4.68
CA MET A 30 -0.70 2.39 -4.01
C MET A 30 -1.89 2.69 -3.07
N PHE A 31 -2.15 3.95 -2.70
CA PHE A 31 -3.37 4.33 -1.96
C PHE A 31 -4.60 4.46 -2.87
N GLY A 32 -4.42 4.64 -4.18
CA GLY A 32 -5.51 4.92 -5.11
C GLY A 32 -6.43 3.73 -5.38
N GLY A 33 -5.99 2.50 -5.12
CA GLY A 33 -6.76 1.27 -5.34
C GLY A 33 -6.15 0.31 -6.35
N SER A 34 -6.87 -0.76 -6.62
CA SER A 34 -6.43 -1.91 -7.43
C SER A 34 -7.56 -2.41 -8.32
N LEU A 35 -7.26 -3.43 -9.14
CA LEU A 35 -8.20 -3.98 -10.12
C LEU A 35 -9.55 -4.40 -9.50
N HIS A 36 -9.53 -5.02 -8.32
CA HIS A 36 -10.75 -5.48 -7.65
C HIS A 36 -11.24 -4.52 -6.56
N ILE A 37 -10.43 -3.53 -6.19
CA ILE A 37 -10.69 -2.61 -5.09
C ILE A 37 -10.42 -1.17 -5.58
N PRO A 38 -11.39 -0.55 -6.28
CA PRO A 38 -11.19 0.76 -6.92
C PRO A 38 -10.92 1.92 -5.95
N ASP A 39 -11.18 1.72 -4.66
CA ASP A 39 -10.88 2.63 -3.57
C ASP A 39 -10.44 1.79 -2.37
N TYR A 40 -9.16 1.88 -2.00
CA TYR A 40 -8.56 1.07 -0.95
C TYR A 40 -9.12 1.43 0.44
N ASP A 41 -9.40 2.71 0.66
CA ASP A 41 -9.69 3.24 2.00
C ASP A 41 -11.09 2.89 2.47
N THR A 42 -12.10 2.96 1.60
CA THR A 42 -13.50 2.65 1.98
C THR A 42 -13.68 1.27 2.63
N PRO A 43 -13.28 0.14 2.03
CA PRO A 43 -13.44 -1.18 2.64
C PRO A 43 -12.62 -1.35 3.91
N LEU A 44 -11.42 -0.74 3.98
CA LEU A 44 -10.58 -0.77 5.18
C LEU A 44 -11.24 -0.04 6.35
N GLN A 45 -11.76 1.16 6.12
CA GLN A 45 -12.43 1.97 7.14
C GLN A 45 -13.73 1.30 7.60
N LEU A 46 -14.49 0.68 6.69
CA LEU A 46 -15.66 -0.13 7.03
C LEU A 46 -15.29 -1.35 7.90
N ALA A 47 -14.10 -1.92 7.69
CA ALA A 47 -13.55 -2.97 8.55
C ALA A 47 -13.02 -2.44 9.89
N GLY A 48 -13.07 -1.12 10.14
CA GLY A 48 -12.57 -0.46 11.34
C GLY A 48 -11.06 -0.30 11.38
N GLY A 49 -10.41 -0.32 10.21
CA GLY A 49 -8.96 -0.20 10.08
C GLY A 49 -8.49 1.14 9.55
N GLU A 50 -7.18 1.32 9.60
CA GLU A 50 -6.44 2.48 9.07
C GLU A 50 -5.14 1.98 8.44
N ASN A 51 -4.62 2.69 7.44
CA ASN A 51 -3.38 2.34 6.77
C ASN A 51 -2.50 3.56 6.55
N ASN A 52 -1.21 3.30 6.34
CA ASN A 52 -0.25 4.29 5.87
C ASN A 52 0.97 3.57 5.26
N ALA A 53 1.89 4.35 4.73
CA ALA A 53 3.14 3.87 4.16
C ALA A 53 4.25 4.88 4.40
N TRP A 54 5.48 4.43 4.16
CA TRP A 54 6.63 5.33 4.07
C TRP A 54 7.76 4.68 3.28
N THR A 55 8.50 5.52 2.59
CA THR A 55 9.70 5.17 1.84
C THR A 55 10.88 5.93 2.39
N ASN A 56 12.00 5.23 2.58
CA ASN A 56 13.29 5.86 2.82
C ASN A 56 14.29 5.42 1.74
N ASN A 57 15.58 5.61 2.00
CA ASN A 57 16.61 5.23 1.02
C ASN A 57 16.72 3.73 0.80
N ASP A 58 16.37 2.91 1.79
CA ASP A 58 16.66 1.48 1.82
C ASP A 58 15.41 0.61 1.71
N ILE A 59 14.25 1.10 2.18
CA ILE A 59 13.02 0.32 2.29
C ILE A 59 11.77 1.16 2.02
N THR A 60 10.75 0.48 1.52
CA THR A 60 9.36 0.95 1.47
C THR A 60 8.51 0.01 2.31
N ASN A 61 7.80 0.56 3.28
CA ASN A 61 6.90 -0.19 4.14
C ASN A 61 5.46 0.27 3.92
N TYR A 62 4.58 -0.70 3.69
CA TYR A 62 3.15 -0.49 3.71
C TYR A 62 2.55 -1.20 4.92
N TYR A 63 1.70 -0.51 5.67
CA TYR A 63 1.13 -1.10 6.86
C TYR A 63 -0.31 -0.68 7.10
N LEU A 64 -1.05 -1.59 7.73
CA LEU A 64 -2.41 -1.33 8.19
C LEU A 64 -2.61 -1.85 9.60
N THR A 65 -3.59 -1.29 10.29
CA THR A 65 -4.14 -1.85 11.52
C THR A 65 -5.63 -2.10 11.37
N VAL A 66 -6.11 -3.17 11.98
CA VAL A 66 -7.50 -3.63 11.85
C VAL A 66 -7.93 -4.40 13.11
N PRO A 67 -9.22 -4.45 13.49
CA PRO A 67 -9.71 -5.34 14.53
C PRO A 67 -9.35 -6.79 14.22
N ARG A 68 -8.99 -7.58 15.23
CA ARG A 68 -8.47 -8.95 15.06
C ARG A 68 -9.41 -9.84 14.23
N GLN A 69 -10.73 -9.70 14.44
CA GLN A 69 -11.75 -10.45 13.73
C GLN A 69 -11.80 -10.16 12.21
N ASN A 70 -11.23 -9.04 11.78
CA ASN A 70 -11.22 -8.58 10.40
C ASN A 70 -9.82 -8.71 9.75
N ALA A 71 -8.90 -9.47 10.36
CA ALA A 71 -7.53 -9.64 9.85
C ALA A 71 -7.49 -10.19 8.40
N GLU A 72 -8.45 -11.05 8.04
CA GLU A 72 -8.58 -11.61 6.69
C GLU A 72 -8.86 -10.52 5.64
N ILE A 73 -9.66 -9.50 5.99
CA ILE A 73 -9.90 -8.34 5.12
C ILE A 73 -8.60 -7.57 4.90
N GLY A 74 -7.81 -7.38 5.96
CA GLY A 74 -6.49 -6.75 5.86
C GLY A 74 -5.55 -7.50 4.90
N PHE A 75 -5.48 -8.84 5.00
CA PHE A 75 -4.67 -9.65 4.08
C PHE A 75 -5.17 -9.58 2.64
N TRP A 76 -6.48 -9.60 2.43
CA TRP A 76 -7.06 -9.51 1.09
C TRP A 76 -6.76 -8.16 0.43
N LEU A 77 -6.96 -7.05 1.15
CA LEU A 77 -6.65 -5.70 0.70
C LEU A 77 -5.18 -5.56 0.30
N GLU A 78 -4.26 -5.96 1.18
CA GLU A 78 -2.82 -5.93 0.90
C GLU A 78 -2.45 -6.79 -0.31
N SER A 79 -3.00 -8.01 -0.40
CA SER A 79 -2.71 -8.91 -1.52
C SER A 79 -3.15 -8.33 -2.87
N ASP A 80 -4.33 -7.70 -2.94
CA ASP A 80 -4.84 -7.16 -4.20
C ASP A 80 -4.06 -5.92 -4.64
N ARG A 81 -3.76 -5.03 -3.69
CA ARG A 81 -2.93 -3.83 -3.92
C ARG A 81 -1.55 -4.18 -4.48
N MET A 82 -0.89 -5.18 -3.89
CA MET A 82 0.48 -5.56 -4.30
C MET A 82 0.52 -6.31 -5.65
N LEU A 83 -0.55 -7.00 -6.02
CA LEU A 83 -0.61 -7.79 -7.24
C LEU A 83 -1.19 -7.04 -8.44
N SER A 84 -2.10 -6.10 -8.21
CA SER A 84 -2.98 -5.57 -9.25
C SER A 84 -3.25 -4.08 -9.09
N LEU A 85 -2.18 -3.30 -8.83
CA LEU A 85 -2.23 -1.84 -8.85
C LEU A 85 -2.85 -1.35 -10.17
N ASN A 86 -3.91 -0.55 -10.07
CA ASN A 86 -4.62 -0.02 -11.22
C ASN A 86 -4.28 1.45 -11.41
N PHE A 87 -3.61 1.77 -12.53
CA PHE A 87 -3.33 3.14 -12.93
C PHE A 87 -4.56 3.70 -13.63
N SER A 88 -5.37 4.45 -12.90
CA SER A 88 -6.46 5.23 -13.48
C SER A 88 -6.06 6.70 -13.55
N GLU A 89 -6.75 7.52 -14.36
CA GLU A 89 -6.54 8.98 -14.37
C GLU A 89 -6.84 9.66 -13.01
N ARG A 90 -7.42 8.93 -12.05
CA ARG A 90 -7.69 9.40 -10.69
C ARG A 90 -6.62 9.01 -9.67
N SER A 91 -5.67 8.16 -10.06
CA SER A 91 -4.59 7.64 -9.22
C SER A 91 -3.47 8.67 -9.06
#